data_AF-A0AAD6L3D7-F1
#
_entry.id   AF-A0AAD6L3D7-F1
#
_cell.length_a   1.000
_cell.length_b   1.000
_cell.length_c   1.000
_cell.angle_alpha   90.00
_cell.angle_beta   90.00
_cell.angle_gamma   90.00
#
_symmetry.space_group_name_H-M   'P 1'
#
loop_
_entity.id
_entity.type
_entity.pdbx_description
1 polymer ?
#
loop_
_entity_poly.entity_id
_entity_poly.type
_entity_poly.pdbx_seq_one_letter_code
_entity_poly.pdbx_strand_id
1 'polypeptide(L)'
;MGSLVLRLAKLLKVRSPVTMPISSQGVGLQRSLTSCYSTASFNSDNEEGKNDKVEEEFDDLLSDKRETRFQGVDPRKGWEFRGVHRAIICGKVGQAPVQKILRNGRTVTIFTVGTGGMFDQRIIGSKDLPKPAQWHRIAVHNDSLGAYAVQQLAKSSSVYVEGDIEIRVYNDSISGEVKNIPEICVRRDGRIRLIRSGENISNISFEDLREGLFS
;
A
#
# COMPACT_ATOMS: atom_id res chain seq x y z
N MET A 1 23.27 28.45 -79.40
CA MET A 1 21.93 28.98 -79.11
C MET A 1 21.53 28.41 -77.76
N GLY A 2 21.37 29.11 -76.64
CA GLY A 2 21.46 30.50 -76.20
C GLY A 2 20.97 30.52 -74.73
N SER A 3 21.54 31.41 -73.90
CA SER A 3 21.06 31.91 -72.58
C SER A 3 20.92 30.90 -71.42
N LEU A 4 21.74 30.86 -70.36
CA LEU A 4 22.01 31.79 -69.24
C LEU A 4 20.81 32.15 -68.33
N VAL A 5 21.12 32.22 -67.01
CA VAL A 5 20.47 33.02 -65.92
C VAL A 5 19.37 32.28 -65.12
N LEU A 6 19.25 32.26 -63.77
CA LEU A 6 20.01 32.74 -62.59
C LEU A 6 19.57 31.93 -61.36
N ARG A 7 20.48 31.76 -60.38
CA ARG A 7 20.17 31.39 -58.99
C ARG A 7 19.52 32.59 -58.26
N LEU A 8 18.59 32.34 -57.35
CA LEU A 8 18.36 33.25 -56.22
C LEU A 8 17.97 32.48 -54.95
N ALA A 9 18.92 32.37 -54.04
CA ALA A 9 18.69 32.09 -52.63
C ALA A 9 18.41 33.42 -51.92
N LYS A 10 17.45 33.46 -50.98
CA LYS A 10 17.29 34.57 -50.04
C LYS A 10 17.45 34.05 -48.62
N LEU A 11 18.56 34.49 -48.02
CA LEU A 11 18.87 34.51 -46.61
C LEU A 11 18.06 35.63 -45.93
N LEU A 12 17.53 35.37 -44.74
CA LEU A 12 17.46 36.36 -43.67
C LEU A 12 17.91 35.70 -42.37
N LYS A 13 18.98 36.26 -41.80
CA LYS A 13 19.63 35.90 -40.54
C LYS A 13 20.02 37.20 -39.87
N VAL A 14 19.39 37.56 -38.74
CA VAL A 14 19.88 38.46 -37.66
C VAL A 14 18.91 38.26 -36.48
N ARG A 15 19.21 38.23 -35.17
CA ARG A 15 20.32 37.91 -34.26
C ARG A 15 19.71 38.12 -32.86
N SER A 16 20.09 37.30 -31.87
CA SER A 16 19.72 37.34 -30.44
C SER A 16 20.11 38.66 -29.72
N PRO A 17 19.62 38.89 -28.48
CA PRO A 17 20.56 38.79 -27.37
C PRO A 17 20.07 37.98 -26.15
N VAL A 18 21.08 37.39 -25.51
CA VAL A 18 21.11 36.70 -24.20
C VAL A 18 21.14 37.73 -23.07
N THR A 19 20.56 37.44 -21.90
CA THR A 19 21.13 37.69 -20.54
C THR A 19 20.29 36.95 -19.47
N MET A 20 20.96 36.20 -18.59
CA MET A 20 20.43 35.41 -17.45
C MET A 20 20.46 36.24 -16.12
N PRO A 21 20.35 35.62 -14.92
CA PRO A 21 19.21 35.62 -14.00
C PRO A 21 19.42 36.55 -12.77
N ILE A 22 18.43 36.66 -11.86
CA ILE A 22 18.63 36.84 -10.40
C ILE A 22 17.32 36.56 -9.65
N SER A 23 17.48 35.90 -8.52
CA SER A 23 16.56 35.51 -7.44
C SER A 23 15.74 36.63 -6.80
N SER A 24 14.56 36.31 -6.24
CA SER A 24 14.35 36.19 -4.77
C SER A 24 12.86 36.22 -4.37
N GLN A 25 12.52 35.38 -3.36
CA GLN A 25 11.32 35.37 -2.48
C GLN A 25 9.94 35.12 -3.18
N GLY A 26 9.08 34.19 -2.79
CA GLY A 26 8.92 33.47 -1.54
C GLY A 26 7.56 33.81 -0.92
N VAL A 27 6.46 33.17 -1.34
CA VAL A 27 5.22 33.03 -0.54
C VAL A 27 4.52 31.73 -0.95
N GLY A 28 4.76 30.65 -0.20
CA GLY A 28 3.98 29.43 -0.28
C GLY A 28 2.71 29.58 0.56
N LEU A 29 1.54 29.35 -0.05
CA LEU A 29 0.27 29.29 0.66
C LEU A 29 0.16 27.93 1.36
N GLN A 30 0.64 27.86 2.61
CA GLN A 30 0.54 26.66 3.43
C GLN A 30 -0.85 26.58 4.07
N ARG A 31 -1.69 25.66 3.60
CA ARG A 31 -2.91 25.23 4.31
C ARG A 31 -2.47 24.54 5.61
N SER A 32 -2.44 25.29 6.70
CA SER A 32 -2.32 24.76 8.05
C SER A 32 -3.64 24.09 8.44
N LEU A 33 -3.62 22.78 8.67
CA LEU A 33 -4.70 22.09 9.36
C LEU A 33 -4.42 22.19 10.86
N THR A 34 -5.10 23.09 11.55
CA THR A 34 -5.13 23.11 13.02
C THR A 34 -6.02 21.97 13.50
N SER A 35 -5.43 20.89 14.04
CA SER A 35 -6.18 19.92 14.82
C SER A 35 -6.34 20.44 16.25
N CYS A 36 -7.57 20.72 16.64
CA CYS A 36 -7.94 21.01 18.01
C CYS A 36 -7.92 19.72 18.84
N TYR A 37 -7.20 19.72 19.96
CA TYR A 37 -7.45 18.78 21.05
C TYR A 37 -7.74 19.60 22.29
N SER A 38 -9.01 19.60 22.69
CA SER A 38 -9.47 20.17 23.96
C SER A 38 -9.24 19.13 25.05
N THR A 39 -8.43 19.45 26.05
CA THR A 39 -8.51 18.78 27.36
C THR A 39 -9.00 19.82 28.36
N ALA A 40 -10.28 19.71 28.69
CA ALA A 40 -10.88 20.39 29.82
C ALA A 40 -10.12 20.00 31.08
N SER A 41 -9.75 20.97 31.90
CA SER A 41 -9.32 20.74 33.27
C SER A 41 -10.14 21.64 34.17
N PHE A 42 -10.84 20.98 35.09
CA PHE A 42 -11.72 21.54 36.11
C PHE A 42 -10.94 22.49 37.01
N ASN A 43 -11.41 23.73 37.16
CA ASN A 43 -11.00 24.60 38.26
C ASN A 43 -11.90 24.31 39.46
N SER A 44 -11.30 24.05 40.62
CA SER A 44 -11.96 24.11 41.92
C SER A 44 -11.05 24.86 42.87
N ASP A 45 -11.61 25.91 43.46
CA ASP A 45 -10.99 26.91 44.32
C ASP A 45 -10.57 26.34 45.70
N ASN A 46 -9.54 26.96 46.32
CA ASN A 46 -9.60 27.57 47.66
C ASN A 46 -8.22 28.09 48.15
N GLU A 47 -8.15 29.43 48.24
CA GLU A 47 -7.65 30.32 49.32
C GLU A 47 -6.37 30.02 50.16
N GLU A 48 -5.52 31.07 50.16
CA GLU A 48 -4.68 31.68 51.22
C GLU A 48 -3.50 30.96 51.89
N GLY A 49 -2.32 31.60 51.83
CA GLY A 49 -1.22 31.36 52.77
C GLY A 49 0.17 31.91 52.37
N LYS A 50 0.41 33.21 52.63
CA LYS A 50 1.69 33.91 52.89
C LYS A 50 3.05 33.28 52.50
N ASN A 51 3.74 34.01 51.62
CA ASN A 51 5.19 34.26 51.47
C ASN A 51 6.16 33.52 52.42
N ASP A 52 7.11 32.78 51.85
CA ASP A 52 8.55 33.08 52.02
C ASP A 52 9.43 32.24 51.06
N LYS A 53 10.24 32.96 50.28
CA LYS A 53 11.55 32.60 49.69
C LYS A 53 11.92 31.11 49.61
N VAL A 54 11.69 30.47 48.46
CA VAL A 54 12.65 29.57 47.78
C VAL A 54 12.25 29.51 46.29
N GLU A 55 12.80 30.41 45.47
CA GLU A 55 12.61 30.42 44.01
C GLU A 55 13.95 30.28 43.28
N GLU A 56 14.76 29.25 43.54
CA GLU A 56 15.90 28.91 42.65
C GLU A 56 16.27 27.41 42.67
N GLU A 57 15.29 26.49 42.78
CA GLU A 57 15.59 25.05 42.64
C GLU A 57 14.38 24.22 42.16
N PHE A 58 13.66 24.68 41.14
CA PHE A 58 12.66 23.82 40.47
C PHE A 58 12.50 24.08 38.97
N ASP A 59 13.44 24.78 38.33
CA ASP A 59 13.39 25.10 36.90
C ASP A 59 14.27 24.19 36.02
N ASP A 60 15.04 23.27 36.62
CA ASP A 60 15.85 22.29 35.88
C ASP A 60 15.08 21.03 35.48
N LEU A 61 13.83 20.85 35.92
CA LEU A 61 13.02 19.67 35.59
C LEU A 61 12.17 19.83 34.32
N LEU A 62 12.15 21.01 33.68
CA LEU A 62 11.35 21.28 32.49
C LEU A 62 12.18 21.54 31.21
N SER A 63 13.51 21.49 31.31
CA SER A 63 14.37 21.53 30.12
C SER A 63 14.41 20.20 29.34
N ASP A 64 13.92 19.09 29.91
CA ASP A 64 13.69 17.86 29.15
C ASP A 64 12.30 17.88 28.49
N LYS A 65 11.99 18.98 27.80
CA LYS A 65 11.16 18.90 26.60
C LYS A 65 11.95 18.02 25.65
N ARG A 66 11.84 16.70 25.82
CA ARG A 66 12.18 15.74 24.78
C ARG A 66 11.33 16.15 23.62
N GLU A 67 11.91 16.95 22.73
CA GLU A 67 11.40 17.11 21.39
C GLU A 67 11.26 15.68 20.91
N THR A 68 10.01 15.21 20.86
CA THR A 68 9.67 13.97 20.19
C THR A 68 10.02 14.26 18.75
N ARG A 69 11.29 14.07 18.38
CA ARG A 69 11.74 14.11 17.01
C ARG A 69 10.90 13.05 16.34
N PHE A 70 9.90 13.48 15.57
CA PHE A 70 9.19 12.60 14.67
C PHE A 70 10.29 11.90 13.89
N GLN A 71 10.47 10.62 14.18
CA GLN A 71 11.63 9.85 13.73
C GLN A 71 11.47 9.68 12.23
N GLY A 72 12.00 10.66 11.49
CA GLY A 72 12.04 10.66 10.05
C GLY A 72 12.89 9.48 9.61
N VAL A 73 12.32 8.64 8.75
CA VAL A 73 13.05 7.51 8.18
C VAL A 73 14.01 8.06 7.15
N ASP A 74 15.32 7.94 7.39
CA ASP A 74 16.32 8.29 6.39
C ASP A 74 16.11 7.42 5.14
N PRO A 75 15.80 7.98 3.95
CA PRO A 75 15.49 7.18 2.77
C PRO A 75 16.65 6.28 2.30
N ARG A 76 17.89 6.62 2.70
CA ARG A 76 19.11 5.87 2.37
C ARG A 76 19.42 4.76 3.37
N LYS A 77 19.05 4.95 4.65
CA LYS A 77 19.37 4.02 5.74
C LYS A 77 18.18 3.11 6.08
N GLY A 78 16.97 3.52 5.71
CA GLY A 78 15.74 2.87 6.14
C GLY A 78 15.52 3.02 7.65
N TRP A 79 14.61 2.24 8.21
CA TRP A 79 14.50 2.12 9.66
C TRP A 79 15.66 1.26 10.19
N GLU A 80 16.29 1.69 11.29
CA GLU A 80 17.30 0.88 11.99
C GLU A 80 16.69 -0.41 12.57
N PHE A 81 15.38 -0.41 12.84
CA PHE A 81 14.61 -1.57 13.26
C PHE A 81 13.64 -2.03 12.15
N ARG A 82 13.77 -3.27 11.67
CA ARG A 82 12.91 -3.83 10.61
C ARG A 82 11.45 -4.03 11.04
N GLY A 83 11.19 -4.18 12.35
CA GLY A 83 9.87 -4.55 12.86
C GLY A 83 9.42 -5.94 12.43
N VAL A 84 8.17 -6.25 12.77
CA VAL A 84 7.47 -7.47 12.33
C VAL A 84 6.47 -7.06 11.27
N HIS A 85 6.62 -7.57 10.05
CA HIS A 85 5.60 -7.50 9.01
C HIS A 85 5.16 -8.90 8.66
N ARG A 86 3.96 -9.27 9.09
CA ARG A 86 3.38 -10.59 8.85
C ARG A 86 1.92 -10.41 8.49
N ALA A 87 1.50 -11.02 7.40
CA ALA A 87 0.10 -11.13 7.01
C ALA A 87 -0.39 -12.55 7.23
N ILE A 88 -1.58 -12.66 7.82
CA ILE A 88 -2.34 -13.90 7.91
C ILE A 88 -3.66 -13.64 7.19
N ILE A 89 -3.95 -14.45 6.18
CA ILE A 89 -5.18 -14.36 5.39
C ILE A 89 -5.88 -15.71 5.37
N CYS A 90 -7.17 -15.65 5.72
CA CYS A 90 -8.10 -16.75 5.56
C CYS A 90 -9.18 -16.29 4.58
N GLY A 91 -9.32 -16.97 3.45
CA GLY A 91 -10.28 -16.55 2.44
C GLY A 91 -10.45 -17.57 1.33
N LYS A 92 -11.14 -17.16 0.26
CA LYS A 92 -11.38 -18.02 -0.91
C LYS A 92 -10.46 -17.63 -2.06
N VAL A 93 -9.92 -18.63 -2.74
CA VAL A 93 -9.08 -18.45 -3.94
C VAL A 93 -9.96 -17.93 -5.09
N GLY A 94 -9.63 -16.76 -5.64
CA GLY A 94 -10.39 -16.14 -6.73
C GLY A 94 -10.10 -16.77 -8.09
N GLN A 95 -8.83 -17.06 -8.35
CA GLN A 95 -8.34 -17.70 -9.58
C GLN A 95 -7.36 -18.81 -9.23
N ALA A 96 -7.34 -19.87 -10.04
CA ALA A 96 -6.41 -20.98 -9.84
C ALA A 96 -4.95 -20.48 -9.83
N PRO A 97 -4.06 -21.05 -9.00
CA PRO A 97 -2.69 -20.58 -8.92
C PRO A 97 -1.93 -20.80 -10.22
N VAL A 98 -1.20 -19.76 -10.63
CA VAL A 98 -0.38 -19.77 -11.85
C VAL A 98 1.09 -19.76 -11.46
N GLN A 99 1.82 -20.82 -11.85
CA GLN A 99 3.26 -20.88 -11.68
C GLN A 99 3.95 -20.16 -12.85
N LYS A 100 4.92 -19.31 -12.53
CA LYS A 100 5.73 -18.56 -13.48
C LYS A 100 7.21 -18.79 -13.20
N ILE A 101 8.00 -18.97 -14.25
CA ILE A 101 9.45 -19.06 -14.16
C ILE A 101 10.01 -17.64 -14.36
N LEU A 102 10.80 -17.17 -13.41
CA LEU A 102 11.45 -15.86 -13.48
C LEU A 102 12.73 -15.94 -14.32
N ARG A 103 13.23 -14.78 -14.75
CA ARG A 103 14.50 -14.66 -15.47
C ARG A 103 15.71 -15.20 -14.70
N ASN A 104 15.61 -15.29 -13.37
CA ASN A 104 16.63 -15.86 -12.50
C ASN A 104 16.54 -17.39 -12.39
N GLY A 105 15.62 -18.05 -13.12
CA GLY A 105 15.39 -19.49 -13.10
C GLY A 105 14.54 -19.99 -11.92
N ARG A 106 14.16 -19.12 -10.97
CA ARG A 106 13.29 -19.51 -9.84
C ARG A 106 11.84 -19.55 -10.27
N THR A 107 11.05 -20.42 -9.64
CA THR A 107 9.61 -20.46 -9.86
C THR A 107 8.90 -19.58 -8.84
N VAL A 108 7.84 -18.89 -9.27
CA VAL A 108 6.95 -18.13 -8.39
C VAL A 108 5.53 -18.48 -8.75
N THR A 109 4.75 -18.87 -7.75
CA THR A 109 3.33 -19.16 -7.92
C THR A 109 2.50 -17.98 -7.46
N ILE A 110 1.54 -17.55 -8.26
CA ILE A 110 0.76 -16.34 -8.02
C ILE A 110 -0.73 -16.69 -8.05
N PHE A 111 -1.47 -16.21 -7.06
CA PHE A 111 -2.92 -16.30 -7.01
C PHE A 111 -3.51 -15.15 -6.21
N THR A 112 -4.84 -15.03 -6.22
CA THR A 112 -5.58 -14.03 -5.45
C THR A 112 -6.49 -14.70 -4.44
N VAL A 113 -6.58 -14.11 -3.25
CA VAL A 113 -7.47 -14.56 -2.18
C VAL A 113 -8.45 -13.44 -1.86
N GLY A 114 -9.73 -13.76 -1.90
CA GLY A 114 -10.81 -12.86 -1.53
C GLY A 114 -11.17 -13.03 -0.05
N THR A 115 -11.25 -11.90 0.66
CA THR A 115 -11.83 -11.82 2.01
C THR A 115 -13.07 -10.92 1.97
N GLY A 116 -14.18 -11.38 2.52
CA GLY A 116 -15.44 -10.63 2.57
C GLY A 116 -16.21 -10.91 3.86
N GLY A 117 -17.38 -10.29 4.01
CA GLY A 117 -18.28 -10.50 5.16
C GLY A 117 -18.18 -9.47 6.28
N MET A 118 -17.43 -8.38 6.09
CA MET A 118 -17.46 -7.24 7.02
C MET A 118 -18.66 -6.36 6.68
N PHE A 119 -19.48 -6.00 7.67
CA PHE A 119 -20.57 -5.03 7.51
C PHE A 119 -20.13 -3.66 8.02
N ASP A 120 -20.55 -2.56 7.38
CA ASP A 120 -20.28 -1.22 7.91
C ASP A 120 -21.34 -0.83 8.96
N GLN A 121 -21.00 -1.00 10.23
CA GLN A 121 -21.90 -0.69 11.34
C GLN A 121 -22.13 0.81 11.54
N ARG A 122 -21.37 1.69 10.86
CA ARG A 122 -21.46 3.15 11.04
C ARG A 122 -22.59 3.79 10.23
N ILE A 123 -23.12 3.09 9.23
CA ILE A 123 -24.19 3.61 8.38
C ILE A 123 -25.53 3.11 8.94
N ILE A 124 -26.12 3.92 9.82
CA ILE A 124 -27.43 3.71 10.43
C ILE A 124 -28.50 3.86 9.34
N GLY A 125 -28.77 2.79 8.61
CA GLY A 125 -29.70 2.77 7.46
C GLY A 125 -29.32 1.78 6.37
N SER A 126 -28.07 1.35 6.34
CA SER A 126 -27.52 0.34 5.41
C SER A 126 -27.13 -0.94 6.16
N LYS A 127 -27.93 -1.34 7.16
CA LYS A 127 -27.55 -2.36 8.16
C LYS A 127 -27.14 -3.71 7.56
N ASP A 128 -27.51 -4.00 6.31
CA ASP A 128 -27.39 -5.33 5.74
C ASP A 128 -26.55 -5.43 4.46
N LEU A 129 -25.92 -4.34 4.00
CA LEU A 129 -25.04 -4.40 2.81
C LEU A 129 -23.60 -4.73 3.24
N PRO A 130 -23.07 -5.92 2.91
CA PRO A 130 -21.69 -6.25 3.21
C PRO A 130 -20.74 -5.32 2.45
N LYS A 131 -19.60 -5.00 3.07
CA LYS A 131 -18.50 -4.30 2.42
C LYS A 131 -18.04 -5.08 1.19
N PRO A 132 -17.60 -4.38 0.12
CA PRO A 132 -17.07 -5.04 -1.05
C PRO A 132 -15.91 -5.96 -0.65
N ALA A 133 -15.84 -7.11 -1.33
CA ALA A 133 -14.78 -8.08 -1.10
C ALA A 133 -13.41 -7.45 -1.36
N GLN A 134 -12.48 -7.71 -0.46
CA GLN A 134 -11.07 -7.31 -0.61
C GLN A 134 -10.30 -8.44 -1.28
N TRP A 135 -9.51 -8.09 -2.29
CA TRP A 135 -8.69 -9.04 -3.04
C TRP A 135 -7.23 -8.84 -2.70
N HIS A 136 -6.63 -9.90 -2.17
CA HIS A 136 -5.23 -9.92 -1.75
C HIS A 136 -4.42 -10.71 -2.77
N ARG A 137 -3.30 -10.14 -3.20
CA ARG A 137 -2.39 -10.82 -4.12
C ARG A 137 -1.35 -11.61 -3.34
N ILE A 138 -1.29 -12.91 -3.58
CA ILE A 138 -0.33 -13.82 -2.95
C ILE A 138 0.75 -14.17 -3.97
N ALA A 139 2.01 -14.02 -3.57
CA ALA A 139 3.19 -14.39 -4.33
C ALA A 139 4.00 -15.43 -3.54
N VAL A 140 4.07 -16.65 -4.04
CA VAL A 140 4.76 -17.77 -3.39
C VAL A 140 6.11 -17.96 -4.06
N HIS A 141 7.18 -17.65 -3.33
CA HIS A 141 8.55 -17.76 -3.79
C HIS A 141 9.22 -19.09 -3.42
N ASN A 142 8.58 -19.87 -2.56
CA ASN A 142 9.05 -21.20 -2.20
C ASN A 142 8.55 -22.23 -3.23
N ASP A 143 9.47 -22.90 -3.91
CA ASP A 143 9.15 -23.83 -4.99
C ASP A 143 8.25 -24.99 -4.51
N SER A 144 8.50 -25.52 -3.31
CA SER A 144 7.72 -26.63 -2.73
C SER A 144 6.30 -26.21 -2.39
N LEU A 145 6.14 -25.06 -1.72
CA LEU A 145 4.82 -24.51 -1.42
C LEU A 145 4.08 -24.04 -2.69
N GLY A 146 4.82 -23.58 -3.70
CA GLY A 146 4.27 -23.23 -5.01
C GLY A 146 3.71 -24.46 -5.73
N ALA A 147 4.47 -25.55 -5.78
CA ALA A 147 4.01 -26.81 -6.35
C ALA A 147 2.78 -27.37 -5.60
N TYR A 148 2.82 -27.34 -4.25
CA TYR A 148 1.68 -27.70 -3.41
C TYR A 148 0.45 -26.84 -3.74
N ALA A 149 0.62 -25.52 -3.87
CA ALA A 149 -0.46 -24.59 -4.16
C ALA A 149 -1.12 -24.91 -5.51
N VAL A 150 -0.33 -25.16 -6.56
CA VAL A 150 -0.86 -25.52 -7.89
C VAL A 150 -1.61 -26.85 -7.87
N GLN A 151 -1.12 -27.83 -7.11
CA GLN A 151 -1.73 -29.16 -7.05
C GLN A 151 -3.02 -29.20 -6.22
N GLN A 152 -3.07 -28.45 -5.12
CA GLN A 152 -4.14 -28.57 -4.12
C GLN A 152 -5.16 -27.44 -4.15
N LEU A 153 -4.80 -26.25 -4.64
CA LEU A 153 -5.71 -25.12 -4.64
C LEU A 153 -6.44 -25.01 -5.98
N ALA A 154 -7.76 -25.14 -5.94
CA ALA A 154 -8.66 -24.82 -7.03
C ALA A 154 -9.34 -23.46 -6.81
N LYS A 155 -9.98 -22.91 -7.86
CA LYS A 155 -10.89 -21.77 -7.73
C LYS A 155 -11.92 -22.04 -6.65
N SER A 156 -12.28 -21.03 -5.86
CA SER A 156 -13.24 -21.11 -4.75
C SER A 156 -12.77 -21.95 -3.54
N SER A 157 -11.56 -22.50 -3.55
CA SER A 157 -11.02 -23.21 -2.38
C SER A 157 -10.80 -22.25 -1.22
N SER A 158 -11.15 -22.68 0.00
CA SER A 158 -10.84 -21.93 1.21
C SER A 158 -9.41 -22.23 1.63
N VAL A 159 -8.61 -21.18 1.81
CA VAL A 159 -7.16 -21.27 2.05
C VAL A 159 -6.76 -20.41 3.25
N TYR A 160 -5.79 -20.92 4.01
CA TYR A 160 -5.02 -20.20 5.01
C TYR A 160 -3.66 -19.86 4.39
N VAL A 161 -3.29 -18.58 4.40
CA VAL A 161 -2.00 -18.10 3.91
C VAL A 161 -1.35 -17.24 4.99
N GLU A 162 -0.08 -17.50 5.23
CA GLU A 162 0.78 -16.74 6.13
C GLU A 162 2.06 -16.36 5.39
N GLY A 163 2.44 -15.09 5.46
CA GLY A 163 3.64 -14.58 4.78
C GLY A 163 3.96 -13.14 5.16
N ASP A 164 4.89 -12.56 4.43
CA ASP A 164 5.38 -11.19 4.65
C ASP A 164 4.60 -10.21 3.77
N ILE A 165 4.25 -9.03 4.29
CA ILE A 165 3.68 -7.96 3.48
C ILE A 165 4.82 -7.22 2.79
N GLU A 166 4.85 -7.26 1.47
CA GLU A 166 5.85 -6.57 0.66
C GLU A 166 5.16 -5.65 -0.37
N ILE A 167 5.83 -4.57 -0.75
CA ILE A 167 5.38 -3.69 -1.82
C ILE A 167 6.33 -3.90 -2.99
N ARG A 168 5.81 -4.43 -4.11
CA ARG A 168 6.58 -4.48 -5.34
C ARG A 168 6.47 -3.16 -6.07
N VAL A 169 7.61 -2.64 -6.47
CA VAL A 169 7.72 -1.45 -7.31
C VAL A 169 8.06 -1.90 -8.72
N TYR A 170 7.28 -1.47 -9.71
CA TYR A 170 7.59 -1.72 -11.11
C TYR A 170 7.23 -0.50 -11.95
N ASN A 171 8.03 -0.26 -13.00
CA ASN A 171 7.76 0.80 -13.96
C ASN A 171 6.83 0.23 -15.02
N ASP A 172 5.69 0.88 -15.21
CA ASP A 172 4.79 0.53 -16.30
C ASP A 172 5.42 0.99 -17.61
N SER A 173 5.65 0.06 -18.54
CA SER A 173 6.26 0.38 -19.83
C SER A 173 5.33 1.22 -20.72
N ILE A 174 4.03 1.22 -20.45
CA ILE A 174 3.03 1.93 -21.26
C ILE A 174 2.88 3.38 -20.80
N SER A 175 2.70 3.61 -19.49
CA SER A 175 2.53 4.97 -18.95
C SER A 175 3.84 5.63 -18.52
N GLY A 176 4.92 4.87 -18.35
CA GLY A 176 6.19 5.37 -17.81
C GLY A 176 6.14 5.66 -16.30
N GLU A 177 5.03 5.38 -15.63
CA GLU A 177 4.85 5.66 -14.20
C GLU A 177 5.37 4.52 -13.32
N VAL A 178 5.88 4.89 -12.14
CA VAL A 178 6.29 3.95 -11.09
C VAL A 178 5.04 3.49 -10.34
N LYS A 179 4.72 2.20 -10.41
CA LYS A 179 3.57 1.61 -9.70
C LYS A 179 4.02 0.79 -8.52
N ASN A 180 3.34 1.01 -7.39
CA ASN A 180 3.52 0.27 -6.15
C ASN A 180 2.35 -0.69 -5.97
N ILE A 181 2.61 -1.99 -5.89
CA ILE A 181 1.56 -2.99 -5.64
C ILE A 181 1.87 -3.75 -4.35
N PRO A 182 0.98 -3.69 -3.35
CA PRO A 182 1.12 -4.51 -2.16
C PRO A 182 0.85 -5.98 -2.51
N GLU A 183 1.66 -6.86 -1.98
CA GLU A 183 1.54 -8.30 -2.12
C GLU A 183 1.99 -9.02 -0.86
N ILE A 184 1.47 -10.23 -0.69
CA ILE A 184 1.84 -11.10 0.43
C ILE A 184 2.78 -12.15 -0.12
N CYS A 185 4.03 -12.04 0.31
CA CYS A 185 5.13 -12.87 -0.13
C CYS A 185 5.32 -14.05 0.82
N VAL A 186 5.11 -15.26 0.31
CA VAL A 186 5.41 -16.50 1.03
C VAL A 186 6.82 -16.93 0.66
N ARG A 187 7.77 -16.65 1.55
CA ARG A 187 9.18 -17.03 1.40
C ARG A 187 9.48 -18.30 2.22
N ARG A 188 10.28 -18.22 3.29
CA ARG A 188 10.77 -19.42 4.01
C ARG A 188 9.88 -19.81 5.19
N ASP A 189 9.44 -18.83 5.96
CA ASP A 189 8.68 -18.96 7.20
C ASP A 189 7.16 -18.91 6.99
N GLY A 190 6.73 -18.55 5.78
CA GLY A 190 5.35 -18.54 5.38
C GLY A 190 4.73 -19.93 5.29
N ARG A 191 3.41 -19.99 5.39
CA ARG A 191 2.62 -21.23 5.40
C ARG A 191 1.43 -21.10 4.49
N ILE A 192 1.10 -22.18 3.80
CA ILE A 192 -0.10 -22.29 2.98
C ILE A 192 -0.80 -23.58 3.37
N ARG A 193 -2.08 -23.50 3.71
CA ARG A 193 -2.90 -24.67 4.04
C ARG A 193 -4.25 -24.59 3.34
N LEU A 194 -4.68 -25.71 2.78
CA LEU A 194 -6.03 -25.87 2.28
C LEU A 194 -6.96 -26.12 3.48
N ILE A 195 -8.00 -25.31 3.63
CA ILE A 195 -9.04 -25.49 4.66
C ILE A 195 -10.17 -26.33 4.08
N ARG A 196 -10.65 -25.95 2.90
CA ARG A 196 -11.73 -26.63 2.18
C ARG A 196 -11.42 -26.62 0.70
N SER A 197 -11.47 -27.79 0.06
CA SER A 197 -11.38 -27.88 -1.40
C SER A 197 -12.55 -27.14 -2.05
N GLY A 198 -12.26 -26.34 -3.07
CA GLY A 198 -13.28 -25.69 -3.88
C GLY A 198 -14.09 -26.75 -4.64
N GLU A 199 -15.40 -26.52 -4.77
CA GLU A 199 -16.26 -27.31 -5.62
C GLU A 199 -15.79 -27.14 -7.07
N ASN A 200 -15.28 -28.23 -7.65
CA ASN A 200 -14.88 -28.23 -9.04
C ASN A 200 -16.17 -28.24 -9.88
N ILE A 201 -16.30 -27.30 -10.82
CA ILE A 201 -17.49 -27.17 -11.68
C ILE A 201 -17.71 -28.45 -12.52
N SER A 202 -16.70 -29.31 -12.63
CA SER A 202 -16.82 -30.63 -13.24
C SER A 202 -17.58 -31.67 -12.40
N ASN A 203 -17.82 -31.41 -11.11
CA ASN A 203 -18.49 -32.34 -10.18
C ASN A 203 -19.89 -31.89 -9.75
N ILE A 204 -20.37 -30.72 -10.21
CA ILE A 204 -21.80 -30.41 -10.08
C ILE A 204 -22.54 -31.38 -11.01
N SER A 205 -23.28 -32.31 -10.42
CA SER A 205 -24.13 -33.20 -11.19
C SER A 205 -25.23 -32.38 -11.85
N PHE A 206 -25.70 -32.81 -13.01
CA PHE A 206 -26.80 -32.13 -13.71
C PHE A 206 -28.09 -32.10 -12.86
N GLU A 207 -28.25 -33.08 -11.96
CA GLU A 207 -29.33 -33.17 -10.98
C GLU A 207 -29.27 -32.04 -9.92
N ASP A 208 -28.09 -31.67 -9.41
CA ASP A 208 -27.96 -30.57 -8.43
C ASP A 208 -28.37 -29.20 -9.01
N LEU A 209 -28.23 -29.02 -10.33
CA LEU A 209 -28.66 -27.81 -11.04
C LEU A 209 -30.19 -27.75 -11.25
N ARG A 210 -30.90 -28.88 -11.17
CA ARG A 210 -32.37 -28.93 -11.32
C ARG A 210 -33.09 -28.55 -10.03
N GLU A 211 -32.52 -28.84 -8.86
CA GLU A 211 -33.16 -28.53 -7.58
C GLU A 211 -33.15 -27.03 -7.23
N GLY A 212 -32.19 -26.25 -7.73
CA GLY A 212 -32.10 -24.81 -7.47
C GLY A 212 -33.05 -23.92 -8.29
N LEU A 213 -33.79 -24.47 -9.25
CA LEU A 213 -34.67 -23.71 -10.17
C LEU A 213 -36.17 -23.80 -9.83
N PHE A 214 -36.55 -24.58 -8.83
CA PHE A 214 -37.96 -24.79 -8.42
C PHE A 214 -38.22 -24.57 -6.93
N SER A 215 -37.41 -23.74 -6.26
CA SER A 215 -37.72 -23.23 -4.91
C SER A 215 -37.99 -21.73 -4.92
#